data_AF-A0A318PEG2-F1
#
_entry.id   AF-A0A318PEG2-F1
#
_cell.length_a   1.000
_cell.length_b   1.000
_cell.length_c   1.000
_cell.angle_alpha   90.00
_cell.angle_beta   90.00
_cell.angle_gamma   90.00
#
_symmetry.space_group_name_H-M   'P 1'
#
loop_
_entity.id
_entity.type
_entity.pdbx_description
1 polymer ?
#
loop_
_entity_poly.entity_id
_entity_poly.type
_entity_poly.pdbx_seq_one_letter_code
_entity_poly.pdbx_strand_id
1 'polypeptide(L)'
;MNPATDMATRLSDLRLQKGKAEGRRITQQEVADIVGIGRSTLASYEKGHDKPGRETMIALAQYYGVSVDFVAGTSPVNSDLSPQTVEDPDELALLNLWRTLNQDERNLLLMLFGKAIRPNSTKNSA
;
A
#
# COMPACT_ATOMS: atom_id res chain seq x y z
N MET A 1 4.56 18.28 -13.83
CA MET A 1 3.35 17.44 -13.99
C MET A 1 3.83 16.00 -13.92
N ASN A 2 3.63 15.31 -12.80
CA ASN A 2 4.14 13.95 -12.58
C ASN A 2 2.93 12.98 -12.64
N PRO A 3 2.93 11.96 -13.51
CA PRO A 3 1.75 11.11 -13.76
C PRO A 3 1.41 10.09 -12.64
N ALA A 4 2.00 10.23 -11.45
CA ALA A 4 1.68 9.40 -10.30
C ALA A 4 1.08 10.25 -9.18
N THR A 5 -0.10 9.85 -8.70
CA THR A 5 -0.84 10.37 -7.52
C THR A 5 -2.05 11.28 -7.84
N ASP A 6 -2.91 10.86 -8.77
CA ASP A 6 -4.30 11.32 -8.77
C ASP A 6 -5.15 10.34 -7.94
N MET A 7 -5.97 10.87 -7.02
CA MET A 7 -6.90 10.11 -6.16
C MET A 7 -7.81 9.19 -7.00
N ALA A 8 -8.18 9.64 -8.20
CA ALA A 8 -9.01 8.89 -9.15
C ALA A 8 -8.37 7.56 -9.57
N THR A 9 -7.12 7.62 -10.04
CA THR A 9 -6.32 6.45 -10.40
C THR A 9 -6.16 5.52 -9.20
N ARG A 10 -5.89 6.09 -8.02
CA ARG A 10 -5.70 5.32 -6.79
C ARG A 10 -6.95 4.56 -6.35
N LEU A 11 -8.13 5.15 -6.46
CA LEU A 11 -9.39 4.47 -6.16
C LEU A 11 -9.65 3.29 -7.11
N SER A 12 -9.36 3.48 -8.41
CA SER A 12 -9.44 2.42 -9.40
C SER A 12 -8.47 1.27 -9.09
N ASP A 13 -7.22 1.60 -8.74
CA ASP A 13 -6.18 0.64 -8.42
C ASP A 13 -6.52 -0.18 -7.17
N LEU A 14 -7.00 0.47 -6.11
CA LEU A 14 -7.43 -0.20 -4.87
C LEU A 14 -8.54 -1.22 -5.15
N ARG A 15 -9.52 -0.88 -6.00
CA ARG A 15 -10.58 -1.83 -6.39
C ARG A 15 -10.03 -3.04 -7.14
N LEU A 16 -9.08 -2.82 -8.06
CA LEU A 16 -8.44 -3.91 -8.80
C LEU A 16 -7.55 -4.78 -7.91
N GLN A 17 -6.78 -4.18 -7.01
CA GLN A 17 -5.92 -4.89 -6.04
C GLN A 17 -6.75 -5.76 -5.11
N LYS A 18 -7.83 -5.23 -4.55
CA LYS A 18 -8.76 -5.99 -3.72
C LYS A 18 -9.33 -7.20 -4.47
N GLY A 19 -9.72 -7.02 -5.73
CA GLY A 19 -10.19 -8.13 -6.56
C GLY A 19 -9.13 -9.21 -6.82
N LYS A 20 -7.88 -8.81 -7.07
CA LYS A 20 -6.76 -9.77 -7.18
C LYS A 20 -6.59 -10.56 -5.88
N ALA A 21 -6.63 -9.88 -4.72
CA ALA A 21 -6.49 -10.51 -3.41
C ALA A 21 -7.63 -11.50 -3.10
N GLU A 22 -8.87 -11.19 -3.52
CA GLU A 22 -10.04 -12.05 -3.33
C GLU A 22 -10.22 -13.11 -4.43
N GLY A 23 -9.36 -13.15 -5.45
CA GLY A 23 -9.49 -14.07 -6.57
C GLY A 23 -10.73 -13.84 -7.44
N ARG A 24 -11.33 -12.65 -7.39
CA ARG A 24 -12.57 -12.32 -8.13
C ARG A 24 -12.60 -10.86 -8.57
N ARG A 25 -13.46 -10.53 -9.54
CA ARG A 25 -13.64 -9.14 -9.97
C ARG A 25 -14.52 -8.38 -8.98
N ILE A 26 -13.99 -7.29 -8.41
CA ILE A 26 -14.76 -6.31 -7.66
C ILE A 26 -15.33 -5.26 -8.63
N THR A 27 -16.64 -5.09 -8.60
CA THR A 27 -17.34 -4.13 -9.47
C THR A 27 -17.50 -2.77 -8.79
N GLN A 28 -17.68 -1.71 -9.56
CA GLN A 28 -18.00 -0.38 -9.01
C GLN A 28 -19.33 -0.39 -8.24
N GLN A 29 -20.31 -1.19 -8.69
CA GLN A 29 -21.59 -1.29 -8.01
C GLN A 29 -21.42 -1.83 -6.58
N GLU A 30 -20.67 -2.92 -6.45
CA GLU A 30 -20.42 -3.55 -5.16
C GLU A 30 -19.75 -2.59 -4.15
N VAL A 31 -18.71 -1.88 -4.58
CA VAL A 31 -18.04 -0.89 -3.73
C VAL A 31 -19.00 0.25 -3.37
N ALA A 32 -19.79 0.73 -4.35
CA ALA A 32 -20.73 1.81 -4.14
C ALA A 32 -21.81 1.42 -3.11
N ASP A 33 -22.33 0.19 -3.19
CA ASP A 33 -23.32 -0.35 -2.24
C ASP A 33 -22.74 -0.42 -0.82
N ILE A 34 -21.49 -0.88 -0.68
CA ILE A 34 -20.82 -0.99 0.63
C ILE A 34 -20.54 0.38 1.24
N VAL A 35 -20.15 1.36 0.41
CA VAL A 35 -19.80 2.71 0.84
C VAL A 35 -21.04 3.61 1.00
N GLY A 36 -22.21 3.17 0.53
CA GLY A 36 -23.47 3.91 0.63
C GLY A 36 -23.60 5.05 -0.37
N ILE A 37 -23.03 4.90 -1.57
CA ILE A 37 -23.09 5.89 -2.67
C ILE A 37 -23.65 5.28 -3.94
N GLY A 38 -23.97 6.11 -4.94
CA GLY A 38 -24.37 5.64 -6.26
C GLY A 38 -23.18 5.09 -7.06
N ARG A 39 -23.42 4.07 -7.91
CA ARG A 39 -22.39 3.55 -8.83
C ARG A 39 -21.81 4.64 -9.73
N SER A 40 -22.65 5.53 -10.26
CA SER A 40 -22.21 6.66 -11.10
C SER A 40 -21.32 7.62 -10.32
N THR A 41 -21.61 7.84 -9.03
CA THR A 41 -20.80 8.64 -8.12
C THR A 41 -19.41 8.04 -7.95
N LEU A 42 -19.31 6.73 -7.66
CA LEU A 42 -18.01 6.06 -7.58
C LEU A 42 -17.25 6.13 -8.91
N ALA A 43 -17.94 5.92 -10.04
CA ALA A 43 -17.33 6.01 -11.36
C ALA A 43 -16.83 7.44 -11.68
N SER A 44 -17.51 8.47 -11.17
CA SER A 44 -17.09 9.87 -11.27
C SER A 44 -15.79 10.11 -10.50
N TYR A 45 -15.69 9.55 -9.28
CA TYR A 45 -14.47 9.62 -8.47
C TYR A 45 -13.30 8.87 -9.12
N GLU A 46 -13.52 7.66 -9.62
CA GLU A 46 -12.49 6.85 -10.30
C GLU A 46 -11.98 7.50 -11.60
N LYS A 47 -12.75 8.42 -12.19
CA LYS A 47 -12.38 9.21 -13.38
C LYS A 47 -11.84 10.61 -13.05
N GLY A 48 -11.86 11.01 -11.78
CA GLY A 48 -11.41 12.33 -11.33
C GLY A 48 -12.35 13.48 -11.69
N HIS A 49 -13.59 13.17 -12.08
CA HIS A 49 -14.60 14.19 -12.41
C HIS A 49 -15.15 14.86 -11.14
N ASP A 50 -15.32 14.08 -10.07
CA ASP A 50 -15.78 14.55 -8.76
C ASP A 50 -14.82 14.09 -7.65
N LYS A 51 -14.99 14.64 -6.44
CA LYS A 51 -14.26 14.23 -5.24
C LYS A 51 -15.20 13.74 -4.14
N PRO A 52 -14.84 12.66 -3.42
CA PRO A 52 -15.63 12.18 -2.30
C PRO A 52 -15.58 13.18 -1.14
N GLY A 53 -16.71 13.34 -0.47
CA GLY A 53 -16.78 14.07 0.80
C GLY A 53 -16.12 13.30 1.94
N ARG A 54 -16.02 13.93 3.11
CA ARG A 54 -15.34 13.36 4.30
C ARG A 54 -15.84 11.96 4.66
N GLU A 55 -17.16 11.77 4.76
CA GLU A 55 -17.75 10.50 5.18
C GLU A 55 -17.49 9.39 4.17
N THR A 56 -17.70 9.67 2.88
CA THR A 56 -17.41 8.75 1.79
C THR A 56 -15.92 8.38 1.75
N MET A 57 -15.03 9.33 2.00
CA MET A 57 -13.59 9.09 2.01
C MET A 57 -13.17 8.17 3.17
N ILE A 58 -13.76 8.35 4.35
CA ILE A 58 -13.56 7.46 5.51
C ILE A 58 -14.09 6.05 5.18
N ALA A 59 -15.29 5.94 4.62
CA ALA A 59 -15.87 4.65 4.26
C ALA A 59 -15.04 3.90 3.20
N LEU A 60 -14.54 4.62 2.18
CA LEU A 60 -13.61 4.05 1.18
C LEU A 60 -12.31 3.57 1.84
N ALA A 61 -11.72 4.38 2.72
CA ALA A 61 -10.49 4.02 3.43
C ALA A 61 -10.68 2.77 4.29
N GLN A 62 -11.80 2.68 5.03
CA GLN A 62 -12.16 1.50 5.83
C GLN A 62 -12.37 0.25 4.96
N TYR A 63 -13.11 0.38 3.85
CA TYR A 63 -13.38 -0.73 2.94
C TYR A 63 -12.11 -1.33 2.32
N TYR A 64 -11.15 -0.47 1.98
CA TYR A 64 -9.87 -0.88 1.40
C TYR A 64 -8.78 -1.18 2.44
N GLY A 65 -9.02 -0.91 3.73
CA GLY A 65 -8.04 -1.14 4.79
C GLY A 65 -6.82 -0.23 4.72
N VAL A 66 -6.99 1.01 4.24
CA VAL A 66 -5.92 2.01 4.07
C VAL A 66 -6.23 3.28 4.85
N SER A 67 -5.27 4.20 4.97
CA SER A 67 -5.51 5.51 5.58
C SER A 67 -6.28 6.44 4.63
N VAL A 68 -6.99 7.42 5.20
CA VAL A 68 -7.64 8.49 4.43
C VAL A 68 -6.62 9.27 3.61
N ASP A 69 -5.44 9.57 4.17
CA ASP A 69 -4.34 10.21 3.46
C ASP A 69 -3.83 9.40 2.27
N PHE A 70 -3.84 8.06 2.39
CA PHE A 70 -3.50 7.20 1.28
C PHE A 70 -4.52 7.36 0.18
N VAL A 71 -5.83 7.27 0.46
CA VAL A 71 -6.87 7.51 -0.54
C VAL A 71 -6.72 8.90 -1.17
N ALA A 72 -6.54 9.93 -0.36
CA ALA A 72 -6.55 11.33 -0.77
C ALA A 72 -5.36 11.78 -1.63
N GLY A 73 -4.31 10.97 -1.78
CA GLY A 73 -3.11 11.40 -2.49
C GLY A 73 -2.09 12.12 -1.62
N THR A 74 -2.38 12.33 -0.33
CA THR A 74 -1.60 13.20 0.57
C THR A 74 -0.60 12.45 1.45
N SER A 75 -0.70 11.13 1.55
CA SER A 75 0.37 10.34 2.15
C SER A 75 1.65 10.59 1.35
N PRO A 76 2.76 11.02 1.98
CA PRO A 76 4.05 10.98 1.32
C PRO A 76 4.21 9.55 0.84
N VAL A 77 4.29 9.38 -0.49
CA VAL A 77 4.72 8.12 -1.06
C VAL A 77 6.14 7.97 -0.53
N ASN A 78 6.31 7.27 0.59
CA ASN A 78 7.53 6.53 0.81
C ASN A 78 7.54 5.56 -0.36
N SER A 79 8.24 5.94 -1.42
CA SER A 79 8.43 5.19 -2.66
C SER A 79 9.03 3.80 -2.45
N ASP A 80 9.31 3.45 -1.21
CA ASP A 80 9.98 2.24 -0.77
C ASP A 80 9.02 1.13 -0.34
N LEU A 81 7.70 1.40 -0.32
CA LEU A 81 6.66 0.39 -0.05
C LEU A 81 5.81 0.10 -1.29
N SER A 82 6.43 -0.04 -2.46
CA SER A 82 5.86 -0.95 -3.45
C SER A 82 5.71 -2.33 -2.78
N PRO A 83 4.70 -3.14 -3.14
CA PRO A 83 4.79 -4.57 -2.86
C PRO A 83 6.04 -5.07 -3.57
N GLN A 84 7.17 -5.11 -2.87
CA GLN A 84 8.39 -5.73 -3.35
C GLN A 84 8.04 -7.21 -3.48
N THR A 85 7.76 -7.67 -4.70
CA THR A 85 7.74 -9.09 -4.98
C THR A 85 9.16 -9.58 -4.77
N VAL A 86 9.35 -10.30 -3.68
CA VAL A 86 10.62 -10.96 -3.36
C VAL A 86 10.74 -12.12 -4.33
N GLU A 87 11.48 -11.91 -5.42
CA GLU A 87 11.72 -12.94 -6.45
C GLU A 87 12.88 -13.87 -6.06
N ASP A 88 13.74 -13.44 -5.13
CA ASP A 88 14.88 -14.21 -4.65
C ASP A 88 14.48 -15.21 -3.53
N PRO A 89 14.68 -16.52 -3.71
CA PRO A 89 14.40 -17.52 -2.68
C PRO A 89 15.14 -17.29 -1.37
N ASP A 90 16.36 -16.75 -1.43
CA ASP A 90 17.17 -16.50 -0.23
C ASP A 90 16.63 -15.31 0.56
N GLU A 91 16.26 -14.23 -0.12
CA GLU A 91 15.53 -13.11 0.48
C GLU A 91 14.20 -13.56 1.10
N LEU A 92 13.45 -14.44 0.44
CA LEU A 92 12.19 -14.98 0.98
C LEU A 92 12.44 -15.83 2.24
N ALA A 93 13.51 -16.62 2.26
CA ALA A 93 13.90 -17.40 3.42
C ALA A 93 14.26 -16.50 4.62
N LEU A 94 14.98 -15.40 4.37
CA LEU A 94 15.31 -14.41 5.41
C LEU A 94 14.06 -13.74 5.99
N LEU A 95 13.09 -13.39 5.15
CA LEU A 95 11.84 -12.79 5.60
C LEU A 95 10.98 -13.75 6.41
N ASN A 96 10.88 -15.01 5.97
CA ASN A 96 10.17 -16.05 6.71
C ASN A 96 10.83 -16.32 8.06
N LEU A 97 12.16 -16.40 8.10
CA LEU A 97 12.93 -16.49 9.35
C LEU A 97 12.63 -15.29 10.25
N TRP A 98 12.72 -14.06 9.74
CA TRP A 98 12.48 -12.86 10.55
C TRP A 98 11.09 -12.84 11.18
N ARG A 99 10.07 -13.29 10.45
CA ARG A 99 8.67 -13.34 10.91
C ARG A 99 8.44 -14.37 12.01
N THR A 100 9.23 -15.43 12.11
CA THR A 100 9.07 -16.47 13.14
C THR A 100 9.82 -16.17 14.43
N LEU A 101 10.83 -15.30 14.39
CA LEU A 101 11.63 -14.94 15.57
C LEU A 101 10.90 -13.99 16.53
N ASN A 102 11.14 -14.18 17.82
CA ASN A 102 10.73 -13.26 18.87
C ASN A 102 11.69 -12.05 18.97
N GLN A 103 11.38 -11.10 19.86
CA GLN A 103 12.13 -9.85 19.96
C GLN A 103 13.60 -10.05 20.38
N ASP A 104 13.87 -10.97 21.31
CA ASP A 104 15.22 -11.22 21.81
C ASP A 104 16.09 -11.91 20.76
N GLU A 105 15.51 -12.87 20.04
CA GLU A 105 16.17 -13.56 18.93
C GLU A 105 16.50 -12.60 17.78
N ARG A 106 15.58 -11.69 17.45
CA ARG A 106 15.82 -10.62 16.46
C ARG A 106 16.97 -9.71 16.89
N ASN A 107 17.00 -9.31 18.17
CA ASN A 107 18.05 -8.45 18.71
C ASN A 107 19.43 -9.14 18.64
N LEU A 108 19.50 -10.43 18.97
CA LEU A 108 20.73 -11.21 18.86
C LEU A 108 21.21 -11.31 17.41
N LEU A 109 20.29 -11.62 16.50
CA LEU A 109 20.57 -11.76 15.06
C LEU A 109 21.04 -10.43 14.45
N LEU A 110 20.43 -9.30 14.83
CA LEU A 110 20.92 -7.97 14.45
C LEU A 110 22.31 -7.66 15.03
N MET A 111 22.59 -8.07 16.27
CA MET A 111 23.91 -7.88 16.86
C MET A 111 24.99 -8.70 16.13
N LEU A 112 24.67 -9.93 15.71
CA LEU A 112 25.59 -10.78 14.94
C LEU A 112 25.83 -10.18 13.53
N PHE A 113 24.77 -9.75 12.85
CA PHE A 113 24.91 -9.10 11.55
C PHE A 113 25.66 -7.77 11.64
N GLY A 114 25.42 -6.94 12.65
CA GLY A 114 26.14 -5.68 12.84
C GLY A 114 27.65 -5.87 13.09
N LYS A 115 28.06 -7.04 13.59
CA LYS A 115 29.49 -7.39 13.75
C LYS A 115 30.10 -7.98 12.48
N ALA A 116 29.31 -8.70 11.69
CA ALA A 116 29.75 -9.41 10.50
C ALA A 116 29.69 -8.57 9.21
N ILE A 117 28.75 -7.64 9.12
CA ILE A 117 28.48 -6.79 7.95
C ILE A 117 28.96 -5.38 8.28
N ARG A 118 30.03 -4.92 7.63
CA ARG A 118 30.43 -3.51 7.72
C ARG A 118 29.41 -2.68 6.94
N PRO A 119 28.82 -1.62 7.53
CA PRO A 119 27.97 -0.72 6.76
C PRO A 119 28.81 -0.10 5.63
N ASN A 120 28.30 -0.12 4.41
CA ASN A 120 28.88 0.68 3.33
C ASN A 120 28.79 2.14 3.76
N SER A 121 29.91 2.72 4.18
CA SER A 121 30.04 4.13 4.50
C SER A 121 29.48 4.94 3.34
N THR A 122 28.42 5.69 3.60
CA THR A 122 27.86 6.68 2.70
C THR A 122 28.98 7.63 2.25
N LYS A 123 29.45 7.46 1.01
CA LYS A 123 30.07 8.56 0.28
C LYS A 123 28.96 9.57 0.01
N ASN A 124 28.85 10.57 0.88
CA ASN A 124 28.31 11.86 0.49
C ASN A 124 29.35 12.90 0.88
N SER A 125 30.29 13.15 -0.03
CA SER A 125 31.22 14.27 0.02
C SER A 125 30.73 15.33 -0.96
N ALA A 126 30.55 16.54 -0.41
CA ALA A 126 30.50 17.86 -1.06
C ALA A 126 29.31 18.16 -1.99
#